data_AF-A0AA36D1E3-F1
#
_entry.id   AF-A0AA36D1E3-F1
#
_cell.length_a   1.000
_cell.length_b   1.000
_cell.length_c   1.000
_cell.angle_alpha   90.00
_cell.angle_beta   90.00
_cell.angle_gamma   90.00
#
_symmetry.space_group_name_H-M   'P 1'
#
loop_
_entity.id
_entity.type
_entity.pdbx_description
1 polymer ?
#
loop_
_entity_poly.entity_id
_entity_poly.type
_entity_poly.pdbx_seq_one_letter_code
_entity_poly.pdbx_strand_id
1 'polypeptide(L)'
;MTAHGDNWESIVEWKNSECPRFCHQLQSVVLNKLNGYPVTNVQLNSDVLSQLQFLYLQSALPPSYFVKDPKTGELAEWIPIYTSAMQGISVNRFENNVFEYKGHTVTVIKLKDKRTVALASDTTFRNGSTRYGGNDTMYFELEPALLRLDGTNSIYSNFKIRSASMGLSFKEVMKIDKDLDEVVAIEVWGCGGASTLNEQRGLRDWQNRQAERNKKVPLPGNWDDNPDKTLLEMAGINFSNERANMEMEGRRRAEIGDG
;
A
#
# COMPACT_ATOMS: atom_id res chain seq x y z
N MET A 1 -1.02 32.77 10.31
CA MET A 1 -2.34 33.40 10.51
C MET A 1 -3.37 32.39 10.09
N THR A 2 -4.02 31.73 11.04
CA THR A 2 -5.18 30.89 10.76
C THR A 2 -6.31 31.77 10.24
N ALA A 3 -7.05 31.33 9.21
CA ALA A 3 -8.12 32.09 8.58
C ALA A 3 -9.36 32.33 9.49
N HIS A 4 -9.30 31.89 10.75
CA HIS A 4 -10.34 32.00 11.75
C HIS A 4 -9.81 32.72 12.99
N GLY A 5 -9.97 34.05 12.96
CA GLY A 5 -10.10 34.95 14.12
C GLY A 5 -8.88 35.16 15.04
N ASP A 6 -8.65 36.43 15.42
CA ASP A 6 -7.64 36.84 16.41
C ASP A 6 -8.07 36.58 17.87
N ASN A 7 -9.21 35.93 18.11
CA ASN A 7 -9.78 35.70 19.44
C ASN A 7 -9.71 34.22 19.87
N TRP A 8 -9.69 33.98 21.19
CA TRP A 8 -9.57 32.62 21.76
C TRP A 8 -10.74 31.72 21.37
N GLU A 9 -11.94 32.29 21.18
CA GLU A 9 -13.15 31.57 20.77
C GLU A 9 -12.96 30.95 19.38
N SER A 10 -12.40 31.70 18.44
CA SER A 10 -12.12 31.23 17.08
C SER A 10 -11.07 30.11 17.07
N ILE A 11 -10.08 30.18 17.97
CA ILE A 11 -9.08 29.10 18.14
C ILE A 11 -9.76 27.84 18.67
N VAL A 12 -10.67 27.97 19.64
CA VAL A 12 -11.41 26.83 20.20
C VAL A 12 -12.36 26.24 19.17
N GLU A 13 -13.06 27.06 18.41
CA GLU A 13 -13.96 26.64 17.33
C GLU A 13 -13.17 25.89 16.24
N TRP A 14 -12.06 26.47 15.78
CA TRP A 14 -11.15 25.81 14.84
C TRP A 14 -10.63 24.47 15.38
N LYS A 15 -10.20 24.41 16.64
CA LYS A 15 -9.73 23.16 17.27
C LYS A 15 -10.85 22.13 17.36
N ASN A 16 -12.09 22.56 17.57
CA ASN A 16 -13.23 21.64 17.64
C ASN A 16 -13.66 21.13 16.25
N SER A 17 -13.53 21.93 15.20
CA SER A 17 -13.86 21.53 13.83
C SER A 17 -12.75 20.70 13.17
N GLU A 18 -11.50 21.18 13.24
CA GLU A 18 -10.39 20.64 12.47
C GLU A 18 -9.68 19.49 13.17
N CYS A 19 -9.46 19.60 14.48
CA CYS A 19 -8.64 18.66 15.26
C CYS A 19 -9.26 18.38 16.65
N PRO A 20 -10.49 17.83 16.71
CA PRO A 20 -11.27 17.73 17.96
C PRO A 20 -10.50 17.00 19.08
N ARG A 21 -9.66 16.02 18.71
CA ARG A 21 -8.91 15.18 19.65
C ARG A 21 -7.53 15.71 20.01
N PHE A 22 -7.15 16.91 19.57
CA PHE A 22 -5.78 17.41 19.71
C PHE A 22 -5.28 17.39 21.17
N CYS A 23 -6.18 17.71 22.11
CA CYS A 23 -5.88 17.74 23.55
C CYS A 23 -6.18 16.42 24.29
N HIS A 24 -6.65 15.36 23.62
CA HIS A 24 -7.03 14.11 24.30
C HIS A 24 -5.86 13.45 25.03
N GLN A 25 -4.66 13.50 24.47
CA GLN A 25 -3.47 12.95 25.14
C GLN A 25 -3.20 13.68 26.46
N LEU A 26 -3.18 15.01 26.41
CA LEU A 26 -2.95 15.84 27.59
C LEU A 26 -4.05 15.62 28.64
N GLN A 27 -5.30 15.53 28.19
CA GLN A 27 -6.42 15.16 29.05
C GLN A 27 -6.22 13.78 29.69
N SER A 28 -5.77 12.77 28.95
CA SER A 28 -5.54 11.42 29.48
C SER A 28 -4.43 11.40 30.54
N VAL A 29 -3.38 12.21 30.37
CA VAL A 29 -2.29 12.35 31.35
C VAL A 29 -2.81 12.99 32.64
N VAL A 30 -3.61 14.05 32.54
CA VAL A 30 -4.22 14.70 33.70
C VAL A 30 -5.16 13.73 34.43
N LEU A 31 -6.03 13.03 33.69
CA LEU A 31 -6.96 12.06 34.27
C LEU A 31 -6.25 10.86 34.91
N ASN A 32 -5.13 10.41 34.35
CA ASN A 32 -4.29 9.39 34.96
C ASN A 32 -3.73 9.87 36.30
N LYS A 33 -3.20 11.10 36.36
CA LYS A 33 -2.61 11.64 37.59
C LYS A 33 -3.63 11.93 38.68
N LEU A 34 -4.84 12.36 38.32
CA LEU A 34 -5.90 12.68 39.28
C LEU A 34 -6.67 11.44 39.76
N ASN A 35 -7.04 10.56 38.83
CA ASN A 35 -8.03 9.52 39.08
C ASN A 35 -7.54 8.10 38.71
N GLY A 36 -6.29 7.94 38.24
CA GLY A 36 -5.74 6.64 37.88
C GLY A 36 -6.25 6.05 36.55
N TYR A 37 -6.91 6.85 35.70
CA TYR A 37 -7.33 6.39 34.37
C TYR A 37 -6.11 5.98 33.51
N PRO A 38 -6.23 4.97 32.62
CA PRO A 38 -5.13 4.60 31.74
C PRO A 38 -4.74 5.75 30.80
N VAL A 39 -3.43 5.98 30.64
CA VAL A 39 -2.92 6.96 29.68
C VAL A 39 -3.09 6.41 28.28
N THR A 40 -3.60 7.24 27.36
CA THR A 40 -3.63 6.88 25.95
C THR A 40 -2.24 7.13 25.36
N ASN A 41 -1.45 6.08 25.20
CA ASN A 41 -0.21 6.15 24.44
C ASN A 41 -0.54 6.25 22.96
N VAL A 42 0.09 7.21 22.29
CA VAL A 42 -0.10 7.43 20.86
C VAL A 42 1.25 7.29 20.20
N GLN A 43 1.30 6.43 19.19
CA GLN A 43 2.51 6.24 18.40
C GLN A 43 2.71 7.46 17.49
N LEU A 44 3.84 8.14 17.69
CA LEU A 44 4.23 9.35 16.97
C LEU A 44 5.53 9.17 16.17
N ASN A 45 5.84 7.94 15.77
CA ASN A 45 7.06 7.56 15.06
C ASN A 45 6.82 7.49 13.54
N SER A 46 6.94 8.62 12.85
CA SER A 46 6.94 8.69 11.39
C SER A 46 8.34 9.02 10.87
N ASP A 47 8.74 8.38 9.77
CA ASP A 47 9.99 8.71 9.07
C ASP A 47 9.87 10.03 8.27
N VAL A 48 8.64 10.45 7.96
CA VAL A 48 8.35 11.57 7.06
C VAL A 48 7.82 12.78 7.82
N LEU A 49 6.94 12.57 8.78
CA LEU A 49 6.29 13.62 9.57
C LEU A 49 7.06 13.92 10.85
N SER A 50 7.06 15.20 11.23
CA SER A 50 7.35 15.57 12.61
C SER A 50 6.28 15.02 13.58
N GLN A 51 6.64 14.87 14.85
CA GLN A 51 5.72 14.42 15.89
C GLN A 51 4.46 15.30 15.99
N LEU A 52 4.59 16.61 15.82
CA LEU A 52 3.45 17.54 15.87
C LEU A 52 2.54 17.41 14.65
N GLN A 53 3.10 17.25 13.45
CA GLN A 53 2.31 16.98 12.24
C GLN A 53 1.55 15.66 12.35
N PHE A 54 2.21 14.63 12.88
CA PHE A 54 1.58 13.32 13.02
C PHE A 54 0.49 13.33 14.10
N LEU A 55 0.72 14.04 15.21
CA LEU A 55 -0.28 14.30 16.24
C LEU A 55 -1.49 15.04 15.67
N TYR A 56 -1.26 16.11 14.90
CA TYR A 56 -2.33 16.84 14.24
C TYR A 56 -3.16 15.91 13.33
N LEU A 57 -2.48 15.14 12.47
CA LEU A 57 -3.13 14.19 11.56
C LEU A 57 -4.03 13.21 12.31
N GLN A 58 -3.51 12.53 13.34
CA GLN A 58 -4.31 11.59 14.15
C GLN A 58 -5.46 12.28 14.87
N SER A 59 -5.26 13.52 15.32
CA SER A 59 -6.29 14.25 16.05
C SER A 59 -7.45 14.74 15.18
N ALA A 60 -7.20 14.91 13.89
CA ALA A 60 -8.15 15.39 12.89
C ALA A 60 -8.97 14.26 12.25
N LEU A 61 -8.53 13.00 12.40
CA LEU A 61 -9.17 11.87 11.75
C LEU A 61 -10.45 11.38 12.46
N PRO A 62 -11.44 10.89 11.68
CA PRO A 62 -12.65 10.26 12.19
C PRO A 62 -12.37 9.06 13.11
N PRO A 63 -13.33 8.66 13.96
CA PRO A 63 -13.20 7.47 14.80
C PRO A 63 -12.97 6.17 14.02
N SER A 64 -13.38 6.09 12.76
CA SER A 64 -13.23 4.89 11.90
C SER A 64 -11.78 4.48 11.65
N TYR A 65 -10.83 5.42 11.73
CA TYR A 65 -9.38 5.15 11.66
C TYR A 65 -8.79 4.59 12.97
N PHE A 66 -9.58 4.45 14.03
CA PHE A 66 -9.15 4.00 15.34
C PHE A 66 -9.97 2.77 15.75
N VAL A 67 -9.64 1.64 15.15
CA VAL A 67 -10.30 0.35 15.42
C VAL A 67 -9.85 -0.17 16.78
N LYS A 68 -10.74 -0.85 17.49
CA LYS A 68 -10.40 -1.57 18.74
C LYS A 68 -10.01 -3.01 18.40
N ASP A 69 -8.95 -3.51 19.03
CA ASP A 69 -8.58 -4.92 18.93
C ASP A 69 -9.70 -5.78 19.54
N PRO A 70 -10.26 -6.76 18.80
CA PRO A 70 -11.33 -7.62 19.31
C PRO A 70 -10.96 -8.43 20.55
N LYS A 71 -9.67 -8.72 20.77
CA LYS A 71 -9.18 -9.56 21.89
C LYS A 71 -8.96 -8.76 23.16
N THR A 72 -8.37 -7.57 23.06
CA THR A 72 -8.02 -6.74 24.24
C THR A 72 -9.06 -5.65 24.51
N GLY A 73 -9.85 -5.26 23.50
CA GLY A 73 -10.77 -4.11 23.58
C GLY A 73 -10.06 -2.75 23.56
N GLU A 74 -8.73 -2.74 23.53
CA GLU A 74 -7.90 -1.54 23.43
C GLU A 74 -7.83 -1.04 21.98
N LEU A 75 -7.39 0.20 21.78
CA LEU A 75 -7.18 0.74 20.43
C LEU A 75 -6.06 -0.03 19.75
N ALA A 76 -6.34 -0.53 18.55
CA ALA A 76 -5.34 -1.19 17.72
C ALA A 76 -4.29 -0.17 17.26
N GLU A 77 -3.02 -0.57 17.34
CA GLU A 77 -1.92 0.25 16.86
C GLU A 77 -1.97 0.40 15.34
N TRP A 78 -1.57 1.57 14.85
CA TRP A 78 -1.35 1.77 13.44
C TRP A 78 -0.05 1.10 13.01
N ILE A 79 -0.11 0.30 11.95
CA ILE A 79 1.03 -0.49 11.54
C ILE A 79 1.59 0.09 10.23
N PRO A 80 2.90 0.36 10.14
CA PRO A 80 3.48 0.80 8.87
C PRO A 80 3.43 -0.37 7.88
N ILE A 81 2.72 -0.19 6.77
CA ILE A 81 2.57 -1.21 5.71
C ILE A 81 3.53 -0.98 4.55
N TYR A 82 3.94 0.28 4.33
CA TYR A 82 4.91 0.64 3.31
C TYR A 82 5.70 1.87 3.75
N THR A 83 7.02 1.82 3.64
CA THR A 83 7.88 3.01 3.83
C THR A 83 8.96 3.01 2.76
N SER A 84 9.05 4.14 2.06
CA SER A 84 10.09 4.39 1.07
C SER A 84 11.50 4.35 1.66
N ALA A 85 11.68 4.65 2.95
CA ALA A 85 12.98 4.60 3.61
C ALA A 85 13.55 3.18 3.66
N MET A 86 12.70 2.17 3.86
CA MET A 86 13.12 0.76 3.93
C MET A 86 13.04 0.06 2.57
N GLN A 87 12.00 0.35 1.79
CA GLN A 87 11.67 -0.42 0.59
C GLN A 87 12.09 0.27 -0.70
N GLY A 88 12.43 1.56 -0.67
CA GLY A 88 12.66 2.39 -1.85
C GLY A 88 11.36 2.83 -2.52
N ILE A 89 11.43 3.85 -3.37
CA ILE A 89 10.26 4.40 -4.08
C ILE A 89 10.10 3.68 -5.41
N SER A 90 8.98 2.99 -5.60
CA SER A 90 8.49 2.59 -6.92
C SER A 90 7.00 2.27 -6.88
N VAL A 91 6.34 2.44 -8.02
CA VAL A 91 4.92 2.10 -8.21
C VAL A 91 4.66 0.65 -7.82
N ASN A 92 5.48 -0.29 -8.31
CA ASN A 92 5.28 -1.70 -8.05
C ASN A 92 5.38 -2.03 -6.55
N ARG A 93 6.30 -1.37 -5.82
CA ARG A 93 6.42 -1.58 -4.37
C ARG A 93 5.25 -0.95 -3.62
N PHE A 94 4.81 0.24 -4.03
CA PHE A 94 3.63 0.87 -3.47
C PHE A 94 2.39 0.00 -3.67
N GLU A 95 2.11 -0.43 -4.91
CA GLU A 95 0.95 -1.27 -5.22
C GLU A 95 0.96 -2.58 -4.43
N ASN A 96 2.08 -3.32 -4.45
CA ASN A 96 2.15 -4.66 -3.83
C ASN A 96 2.03 -4.65 -2.30
N ASN A 97 2.29 -3.52 -1.64
CA ASN A 97 2.16 -3.42 -0.18
C ASN A 97 0.85 -2.75 0.23
N VAL A 98 0.28 -1.86 -0.58
CA VAL A 98 -0.85 -1.00 -0.18
C VAL A 98 -2.19 -1.45 -0.78
N PHE A 99 -2.24 -1.88 -2.05
CA PHE A 99 -3.52 -2.09 -2.76
C PHE A 99 -4.30 -3.33 -2.28
N GLU A 100 -3.65 -4.25 -1.58
CA GLU A 100 -4.31 -5.43 -1.02
C GLU A 100 -4.77 -5.24 0.42
N TYR A 101 -4.47 -4.07 1.03
CA TYR A 101 -4.88 -3.79 2.39
C TYR A 101 -6.37 -3.41 2.43
N LYS A 102 -7.17 -4.18 3.18
CA LYS A 102 -8.63 -4.04 3.23
C LYS A 102 -9.17 -3.07 4.27
N GLY A 103 -8.29 -2.51 5.10
CA GLY A 103 -8.66 -1.54 6.15
C GLY A 103 -8.48 -0.09 5.70
N HIS A 104 -8.78 0.83 6.61
CA HIS A 104 -8.49 2.25 6.44
C HIS A 104 -6.96 2.45 6.38
N THR A 105 -6.52 3.39 5.55
CA THR A 105 -5.10 3.68 5.36
C THR A 105 -4.81 5.16 5.45
N VAL A 106 -3.63 5.50 5.94
CA VAL A 106 -3.10 6.87 5.92
C VAL A 106 -1.80 6.86 5.15
N THR A 107 -1.79 7.53 4.00
CA THR A 107 -0.63 7.64 3.10
C THR A 107 -0.03 9.03 3.22
N VAL A 108 1.16 9.13 3.79
CA VAL A 108 1.94 10.36 3.87
C VAL A 108 2.89 10.43 2.67
N ILE A 109 2.94 11.59 2.02
CA ILE A 109 3.78 11.83 0.85
C ILE A 109 4.52 13.16 1.04
N LYS A 110 5.84 13.12 0.91
CA LYS A 110 6.68 14.30 0.84
C LYS A 110 7.09 14.54 -0.62
N LEU A 111 6.80 15.73 -1.12
CA LEU A 111 7.02 16.12 -2.50
C LEU A 111 8.29 16.99 -2.64
N LYS A 112 8.85 17.02 -3.85
CA LYS A 112 10.06 17.81 -4.19
C LYS A 112 9.84 19.31 -4.05
N ASP A 113 8.61 19.77 -4.21
CA ASP A 113 8.20 21.17 -4.04
C ASP A 113 8.04 21.59 -2.57
N LYS A 114 8.52 20.76 -1.63
CA LYS A 114 8.44 20.92 -0.17
C LYS A 114 7.03 20.74 0.42
N ARG A 115 6.04 20.38 -0.39
CA ARG A 115 4.74 20.00 0.17
C ARG A 115 4.84 18.67 0.90
N THR A 116 4.27 18.64 2.09
CA THR A 116 4.06 17.40 2.84
C THR A 116 2.56 17.20 2.96
N VAL A 117 2.06 16.13 2.36
CA VAL A 117 0.63 15.86 2.26
C VAL A 117 0.32 14.50 2.88
N ALA A 118 -0.88 14.33 3.40
CA ALA A 118 -1.38 13.04 3.85
C ALA A 118 -2.75 12.76 3.23
N LEU A 119 -2.93 11.54 2.76
CA LEU A 119 -4.18 11.03 2.22
C LEU A 119 -4.71 9.95 3.16
N ALA A 120 -5.84 10.22 3.80
CA ALA A 120 -6.56 9.26 4.59
C ALA A 120 -7.66 8.64 3.72
N SER A 121 -7.56 7.33 3.50
CA SER A 121 -8.54 6.58 2.71
C SER A 121 -9.27 5.57 3.57
N ASP A 122 -10.59 5.62 3.50
CA ASP A 122 -11.52 4.68 4.14
C ASP A 122 -11.86 3.48 3.25
N THR A 123 -11.28 3.42 2.05
CA THR A 123 -11.50 2.34 1.08
C THR A 123 -10.17 1.81 0.58
N THR A 124 -10.17 0.57 0.11
CA THR A 124 -8.96 -0.06 -0.45
C THR A 124 -8.53 0.64 -1.73
N PHE A 125 -7.22 0.90 -1.83
CA PHE A 125 -6.62 1.43 -3.05
C PHE A 125 -6.85 0.50 -4.24
N ARG A 126 -7.20 1.08 -5.38
CA ARG A 126 -7.49 0.33 -6.61
C ARG A 126 -7.08 1.08 -7.86
N ASN A 127 -6.70 0.34 -8.89
CA ASN A 127 -6.51 0.91 -10.22
C ASN A 127 -7.87 1.03 -10.89
N GLY A 128 -8.20 2.22 -11.39
CA GLY A 128 -9.46 2.44 -12.08
C GLY A 128 -9.50 3.73 -12.89
N SER A 129 -10.43 3.79 -13.83
CA SER A 129 -10.69 5.01 -14.61
C SER A 129 -11.58 6.01 -13.86
N THR A 130 -12.16 5.61 -12.73
CA THR A 130 -13.07 6.44 -11.93
C THR A 130 -12.51 6.71 -10.53
N ARG A 131 -12.94 7.84 -9.95
CA ARG A 131 -12.61 8.18 -8.57
C ARG A 131 -13.35 7.29 -7.57
N TYR A 132 -12.80 7.21 -6.37
CA TYR A 132 -13.32 6.44 -5.23
C TYR A 132 -12.97 7.13 -3.91
N GLY A 133 -13.33 6.50 -2.79
CA GLY A 133 -13.28 7.09 -1.45
C GLY A 133 -14.69 7.26 -0.89
N GLY A 134 -14.92 6.77 0.32
CA GLY A 134 -16.17 6.91 1.05
C GLY A 134 -16.24 8.24 1.79
N ASN A 135 -17.07 8.29 2.83
CA ASN A 135 -17.39 9.50 3.58
C ASN A 135 -16.25 9.95 4.51
N ASP A 136 -15.40 9.02 4.93
CA ASP A 136 -14.30 9.27 5.86
C ASP A 136 -12.96 9.46 5.11
N THR A 137 -13.00 9.53 3.78
CA THR A 137 -11.83 9.87 2.96
C THR A 137 -11.51 11.36 3.06
N MET A 138 -10.24 11.68 3.35
CA MET A 138 -9.78 13.03 3.63
C MET A 138 -8.37 13.27 3.09
N TYR A 139 -8.08 14.53 2.79
CA TYR A 139 -6.76 15.01 2.39
C TYR A 139 -6.26 16.07 3.37
N PHE A 140 -4.97 16.02 3.63
CA PHE A 140 -4.27 16.96 4.48
C PHE A 140 -3.08 17.52 3.71
N GLU A 141 -2.95 18.84 3.72
CA GLU A 141 -1.68 19.52 3.47
C GLU A 141 -1.12 19.95 4.82
N LEU A 142 0.09 19.50 5.14
CA LEU A 142 0.75 19.75 6.42
C LEU A 142 1.86 20.79 6.27
N GLU A 143 2.35 20.99 5.06
CA GLU A 143 3.34 21.99 4.68
C GLU A 143 3.11 22.39 3.21
N PRO A 144 3.17 23.69 2.85
CA PRO A 144 3.49 24.85 3.70
C PRO A 144 2.32 25.40 4.52
N ALA A 145 1.08 25.05 4.16
CA ALA A 145 -0.12 25.49 4.86
C ALA A 145 -0.85 24.29 5.45
N LEU A 146 -1.45 24.49 6.63
CA LEU A 146 -2.28 23.48 7.28
C LEU A 146 -3.68 23.50 6.68
N LEU A 147 -3.96 22.58 5.77
CA LEU A 147 -5.24 22.46 5.09
C LEU A 147 -5.80 21.05 5.28
N ARG A 148 -7.09 20.96 5.58
CA ARG A 148 -7.85 19.70 5.60
C ARG A 148 -9.00 19.79 4.61
N LEU A 149 -9.19 18.74 3.82
CA LEU A 149 -10.27 18.64 2.86
C LEU A 149 -10.93 17.27 2.94
N ASP A 150 -12.22 17.28 3.21
CA ASP A 150 -13.03 16.07 3.23
C ASP A 150 -13.62 15.84 1.83
N GLY A 151 -13.82 14.58 1.42
CA GLY A 151 -14.44 14.31 0.13
C GLY A 151 -14.70 12.86 -0.20
N THR A 152 -15.95 12.56 -0.51
CA THR A 152 -16.36 11.32 -1.17
C THR A 152 -15.90 11.31 -2.63
N ASN A 153 -15.62 10.13 -3.19
CA ASN A 153 -15.18 9.96 -4.58
C ASN A 153 -14.05 10.92 -4.97
N SER A 154 -13.11 11.16 -4.05
CA SER A 154 -12.08 12.18 -4.17
C SER A 154 -10.74 11.60 -4.64
N ILE A 155 -10.46 10.33 -4.32
CA ILE A 155 -9.22 9.65 -4.68
C ILE A 155 -9.33 9.09 -6.09
N TYR A 156 -8.29 9.30 -6.88
CA TYR A 156 -8.07 8.64 -8.14
C TYR A 156 -6.72 7.95 -8.11
N SER A 157 -6.65 6.68 -8.49
CA SER A 157 -5.38 6.01 -8.72
C SER A 157 -5.47 5.09 -9.91
N ASN A 158 -4.50 5.21 -10.80
CA ASN A 158 -4.36 4.32 -11.94
C ASN A 158 -2.90 4.26 -12.38
N PHE A 159 -2.27 3.10 -12.24
CA PHE A 159 -0.90 2.88 -12.67
C PHE A 159 -0.78 1.82 -13.77
N LYS A 160 -1.91 1.23 -14.20
CA LYS A 160 -1.94 0.08 -15.14
C LYS A 160 -2.71 0.35 -16.42
N ILE A 161 -3.83 1.07 -16.35
CA ILE A 161 -4.76 1.26 -17.46
C ILE A 161 -4.26 2.41 -18.35
N ARG A 162 -3.64 2.08 -19.49
CA ARG A 162 -3.05 3.07 -20.41
C ARG A 162 -4.07 3.95 -21.13
N SER A 163 -5.32 3.52 -21.21
CA SER A 163 -6.42 4.28 -21.85
C SER A 163 -7.00 5.39 -20.95
N ALA A 164 -6.57 5.46 -19.69
CA ALA A 164 -6.98 6.49 -18.74
C ALA A 164 -5.74 7.25 -18.22
N SER A 165 -5.96 8.41 -17.59
CA SER A 165 -4.88 9.17 -16.95
C SER A 165 -4.12 8.28 -15.95
N MET A 166 -2.80 8.34 -15.95
CA MET A 166 -2.00 7.55 -15.02
C MET A 166 -1.52 8.43 -13.86
N GLY A 167 -1.33 7.82 -12.69
CA GLY A 167 -0.90 8.50 -11.47
C GLY A 167 -1.90 8.38 -10.32
N LEU A 168 -1.66 9.19 -9.29
CA LEU A 168 -2.47 9.32 -8.07
C LEU A 168 -2.96 10.76 -7.96
N SER A 169 -4.23 10.99 -7.63
CA SER A 169 -4.71 12.34 -7.35
C SER A 169 -5.79 12.37 -6.28
N PHE A 170 -5.90 13.51 -5.59
CA PHE A 170 -7.01 13.83 -4.71
C PHE A 170 -7.70 15.10 -5.22
N LYS A 171 -8.95 14.94 -5.69
CA LYS A 171 -9.69 15.99 -6.41
C LYS A 171 -8.75 16.68 -7.43
N GLU A 172 -8.76 18.00 -7.47
CA GLU A 172 -7.87 18.83 -8.28
C GLU A 172 -6.71 19.43 -7.47
N VAL A 173 -6.60 19.08 -6.18
CA VAL A 173 -5.68 19.73 -5.22
C VAL A 173 -4.30 19.08 -5.23
N MET A 174 -4.26 17.75 -5.36
CA MET A 174 -3.03 16.99 -5.44
C MET A 174 -3.08 16.07 -6.65
N LYS A 175 -2.03 16.08 -7.47
CA LYS A 175 -1.81 15.16 -8.58
C LYS A 175 -0.35 14.75 -8.60
N ILE A 176 -0.13 13.44 -8.64
CA ILE A 176 1.17 12.79 -8.73
C ILE A 176 1.16 11.94 -9.99
N ASP A 177 2.17 12.06 -10.84
CA ASP A 177 2.30 11.30 -12.07
C ASP A 177 2.64 9.82 -11.79
N LYS A 178 2.50 8.98 -12.82
CA LYS A 178 2.70 7.54 -12.72
C LYS A 178 4.09 7.16 -12.24
N ASP A 179 5.12 7.95 -12.54
CA ASP A 179 6.50 7.58 -12.25
C ASP A 179 6.92 7.92 -10.81
N LEU A 180 6.07 8.66 -10.07
CA LEU A 180 6.33 9.14 -8.71
C LEU A 180 7.61 10.00 -8.61
N ASP A 181 8.04 10.60 -9.72
CA ASP A 181 9.29 11.37 -9.81
C ASP A 181 9.28 12.61 -8.91
N GLU A 182 8.13 13.21 -8.68
CA GLU A 182 7.93 14.34 -7.78
C GLU A 182 8.00 13.95 -6.30
N VAL A 183 8.01 12.65 -5.99
CA VAL A 183 7.94 12.15 -4.62
C VAL A 183 9.33 11.93 -4.04
N VAL A 184 9.58 12.53 -2.88
CA VAL A 184 10.82 12.41 -2.11
C VAL A 184 10.74 11.27 -1.11
N ALA A 185 9.58 11.11 -0.46
CA ALA A 185 9.33 10.03 0.49
C ALA A 185 7.84 9.70 0.55
N ILE A 186 7.54 8.42 0.77
CA ILE A 186 6.20 7.89 1.01
C ILE A 186 6.24 7.02 2.25
N GLU A 187 5.23 7.15 3.08
CA GLU A 187 4.96 6.28 4.21
C GLU A 187 3.46 5.97 4.24
N VAL A 188 3.09 4.71 4.48
CA VAL A 188 1.69 4.28 4.51
C VAL A 188 1.45 3.47 5.78
N TRP A 189 0.41 3.87 6.50
CA TRP A 189 -0.05 3.28 7.74
C TRP A 189 -1.37 2.56 7.51
N GLY A 190 -1.45 1.32 7.97
CA GLY A 190 -2.69 0.56 8.05
C GLY A 190 -3.37 0.75 9.40
N CYS A 191 -4.61 1.25 9.38
CA CYS A 191 -5.37 1.62 10.58
C CYS A 191 -6.36 0.54 11.06
N GLY A 192 -6.46 -0.59 10.35
CA GLY A 192 -7.31 -1.73 10.67
C GLY A 192 -6.76 -2.69 11.73
N GLY A 193 -5.56 -2.44 12.25
CA GLY A 193 -4.91 -3.26 13.28
C GLY A 193 -4.26 -4.56 12.75
N ALA A 194 -3.79 -5.38 13.69
CA ALA A 194 -2.98 -6.56 13.40
C ALA A 194 -3.74 -7.69 12.68
N SER A 195 -5.05 -7.81 12.89
CA SER A 195 -5.88 -8.82 12.22
C SER A 195 -5.91 -8.61 10.71
N THR A 196 -6.21 -7.40 10.25
CA THR A 196 -6.24 -7.05 8.82
C THR A 196 -4.88 -7.24 8.15
N LEU A 197 -3.79 -6.91 8.86
CA LEU A 197 -2.44 -7.12 8.33
C LEU A 197 -2.09 -8.61 8.21
N ASN A 198 -2.47 -9.43 9.19
CA ASN A 198 -2.25 -10.87 9.14
C ASN A 198 -3.07 -11.53 8.03
N GLU A 199 -4.30 -11.07 7.79
CA GLU A 199 -5.11 -11.51 6.65
C GLU A 199 -4.43 -11.16 5.32
N GLN A 200 -3.87 -9.95 5.19
CA GLN A 200 -3.11 -9.55 4.00
C GLN A 200 -1.87 -10.43 3.81
N ARG A 201 -1.09 -10.67 4.87
CA ARG A 201 0.09 -11.55 4.81
C ARG A 201 -0.29 -12.97 4.42
N GLY A 202 -1.33 -13.52 5.03
CA GLY A 202 -1.84 -14.85 4.71
C GLY A 202 -2.33 -14.97 3.27
N LEU A 203 -3.02 -13.94 2.76
CA LEU A 203 -3.45 -13.88 1.37
C LEU A 203 -2.25 -13.86 0.42
N ARG A 204 -1.23 -13.05 0.72
CA ARG A 204 0.00 -12.94 -0.07
C ARG A 204 0.80 -14.23 -0.08
N ASP A 205 0.96 -14.88 1.07
CA ASP A 205 1.64 -16.18 1.17
C ASP A 205 0.90 -17.26 0.38
N TRP A 206 -0.43 -17.25 0.44
CA TRP A 206 -1.26 -18.14 -0.36
C TRP A 206 -1.07 -17.88 -1.85
N GLN A 207 -1.14 -16.62 -2.30
CA GLN A 207 -0.92 -16.25 -3.69
C GLN A 207 0.48 -16.64 -4.18
N ASN A 208 1.53 -16.44 -3.37
CA ASN A 208 2.90 -16.85 -3.69
C ASN A 208 3.00 -18.38 -3.86
N ARG A 209 2.40 -19.15 -2.94
CA ARG A 209 2.34 -20.62 -3.05
C ARG A 209 1.58 -21.07 -4.30
N GLN A 210 0.50 -20.38 -4.67
CA GLN A 210 -0.22 -20.64 -5.93
C GLN A 210 0.65 -20.31 -7.14
N ALA A 211 1.36 -19.18 -7.14
CA ALA A 211 2.24 -18.77 -8.23
C ALA A 211 3.42 -19.76 -8.41
N GLU A 212 4.02 -20.21 -7.31
CA GLU A 212 5.05 -21.26 -7.34
C GLU A 212 4.49 -22.59 -7.85
N ARG A 213 3.31 -23.00 -7.41
CA ARG A 213 2.65 -24.20 -7.92
C ARG A 213 2.39 -24.09 -9.42
N ASN A 214 1.94 -22.92 -9.89
CA ASN A 214 1.70 -22.64 -11.30
C ASN A 214 2.99 -22.62 -12.13
N LYS A 215 4.10 -22.10 -11.58
CA LYS A 215 5.45 -22.21 -12.22
C LYS A 215 5.95 -23.64 -12.30
N LYS A 216 5.56 -24.48 -11.33
CA LYS A 216 5.89 -25.90 -11.26
C LYS A 216 4.92 -26.79 -12.03
N VAL A 217 3.87 -26.22 -12.65
CA VAL A 217 3.06 -26.99 -13.60
C VAL A 217 3.96 -27.29 -14.79
N PRO A 218 4.28 -28.56 -15.06
CA PRO A 218 5.06 -28.90 -16.24
C PRO A 218 4.32 -28.38 -17.46
N LEU A 219 5.05 -27.73 -18.38
CA LEU A 219 4.54 -27.42 -19.71
C LEU A 219 3.86 -28.69 -20.26
N PRO A 220 2.60 -28.62 -20.73
CA PRO A 220 1.97 -29.78 -21.33
C PRO A 220 2.75 -30.16 -22.59
N GLY A 221 3.26 -31.39 -22.60
CA GLY A 221 3.88 -32.01 -23.78
C GLY A 221 5.37 -32.27 -23.61
N ASN A 222 5.72 -33.56 -23.61
CA ASN A 222 6.99 -33.99 -24.16
C ASN A 222 7.09 -33.37 -25.57
N TRP A 223 8.20 -32.72 -25.94
CA TRP A 223 8.33 -32.05 -27.25
C TRP A 223 7.98 -32.97 -28.43
N ASP A 224 8.15 -34.28 -28.24
CA ASP A 224 7.80 -35.31 -29.21
C ASP A 224 6.30 -35.44 -29.52
N ASP A 225 5.40 -35.00 -28.63
CA ASP A 225 3.95 -35.13 -28.79
C ASP A 225 3.27 -33.82 -29.22
N ASN A 226 4.02 -32.76 -29.54
CA ASN A 226 3.45 -31.47 -29.90
C ASN A 226 2.94 -31.49 -31.36
N PRO A 227 1.65 -31.22 -31.64
CA PRO A 227 1.11 -31.16 -33.01
C PRO A 227 1.87 -30.19 -33.93
N ASP A 228 2.50 -29.15 -33.37
CA ASP A 228 3.32 -28.21 -34.12
C ASP A 228 4.58 -28.86 -34.69
N LYS A 229 5.18 -29.84 -33.98
CA LYS A 229 6.31 -30.64 -34.48
C LYS A 229 5.88 -31.45 -35.71
N THR A 230 4.73 -32.10 -35.64
CA THR A 230 4.17 -32.89 -36.74
C THR A 230 3.87 -32.02 -37.97
N LEU A 231 3.37 -30.80 -37.77
CA LEU A 231 3.15 -29.82 -38.84
C LEU A 231 4.47 -29.37 -39.50
N LEU A 232 5.52 -29.15 -38.71
CA LEU A 232 6.85 -28.75 -39.19
C LEU A 232 7.56 -29.89 -39.93
N GLU A 233 7.42 -31.14 -39.47
CA GLU A 233 7.94 -32.33 -40.17
C GLU A 233 7.21 -32.56 -41.50
N MET A 234 5.88 -32.39 -41.55
CA MET A 234 5.12 -32.42 -42.82
C MET A 234 5.51 -31.28 -43.77
N ALA A 235 5.96 -30.14 -43.23
CA ALA A 235 6.53 -29.03 -44.01
C ALA A 235 7.99 -29.24 -44.42
N GLY A 236 8.59 -30.41 -44.12
CA GLY A 236 9.93 -30.80 -44.54
C GLY A 236 11.07 -30.30 -43.63
N ILE A 237 10.75 -29.80 -42.44
CA ILE A 237 11.75 -29.35 -41.47
C ILE A 237 12.10 -30.52 -40.55
N ASN A 238 13.26 -31.14 -40.78
CA ASN A 238 13.80 -32.19 -39.90
C ASN A 238 14.59 -31.56 -38.74
N PHE A 239 14.16 -31.81 -37.51
CA PHE A 239 14.94 -31.48 -36.32
C PHE A 239 15.90 -32.63 -36.00
N SER A 240 17.21 -32.36 -35.99
CA SER A 240 18.21 -33.37 -35.67
C SER A 240 18.15 -33.73 -34.18
N ASN A 241 17.68 -34.93 -33.86
CA ASN A 241 17.80 -35.52 -32.52
C ASN A 241 19.26 -35.95 -32.27
N GLU A 242 20.17 -34.98 -32.16
CA GLU A 242 21.57 -35.18 -31.79
C GLU A 242 21.71 -35.97 -30.47
N ARG A 243 20.76 -35.79 -29.56
CA ARG A 243 20.71 -36.50 -28.27
C ARG A 243 20.41 -37.99 -28.41
N ALA A 244 19.49 -38.37 -29.29
CA ALA A 244 19.14 -39.78 -29.51
C ALA A 244 20.28 -40.54 -30.23
N ASN A 245 20.98 -39.88 -31.14
CA ASN A 245 22.17 -40.44 -31.79
C ASN A 245 23.33 -40.62 -30.80
N MET A 246 23.57 -39.66 -29.90
CA MET A 246 24.60 -39.81 -28.86
C MET A 246 24.29 -40.95 -27.87
N GLU A 247 23.02 -41.13 -27.49
CA GLU A 247 22.62 -42.24 -26.60
C GLU A 247 22.75 -43.62 -27.28
N MET A 248 22.43 -43.72 -28.57
CA MET A 248 22.67 -44.96 -29.34
C MET A 248 24.16 -45.27 -29.51
N GLU A 249 25.00 -44.26 -29.77
CA GLU A 249 26.45 -44.45 -29.81
C GLU A 249 27.04 -44.82 -28.45
N GLY A 250 26.51 -44.23 -27.37
CA GLY A 250 26.89 -44.58 -26.00
C GLY A 250 26.58 -46.04 -25.67
N ARG A 251 25.38 -46.53 -26.03
CA ARG A 251 24.99 -47.95 -25.86
C ARG A 251 25.84 -48.89 -26.69
N ARG A 252 26.12 -48.58 -27.97
CA ARG A 252 27.03 -49.40 -28.80
C ARG A 252 28.44 -49.48 -28.22
N ARG A 253 28.96 -48.40 -27.64
CA ARG A 253 30.29 -48.40 -27.02
C ARG A 253 30.34 -49.23 -25.73
N ALA A 254 29.25 -49.26 -24.97
CA ALA A 254 29.14 -50.11 -23.78
C ALA A 254 29.08 -51.60 -24.13
N GLU A 255 28.38 -51.97 -25.22
CA GLU A 255 28.30 -53.37 -25.68
C GLU A 255 29.61 -53.91 -26.26
N ILE A 256 30.51 -53.04 -26.74
CA ILE A 256 31.81 -53.43 -27.31
C ILE A 256 32.92 -53.46 -26.23
N GLY A 257 32.70 -52.84 -25.06
CA GLY A 257 33.70 -52.69 -24.00
C GLY A 257 33.74 -53.80 -22.94
N ASP A 258 32.85 -54.80 -23.02
CA ASP A 258 32.71 -55.88 -22.01
C ASP A 258 33.04 -57.27 -22.57
N GLY A 259 34.03 -57.32 -23.48
CA GLY A 259 34.60 -58.54 -24.08
C GLY A 259 35.96 -58.91 -23.50
#